data_AF-A0A537HL42-F1
#
_entry.id   AF-A0A537HL42-F1
#
_cell.length_a   1.000
_cell.length_b   1.000
_cell.length_c   1.000
_cell.angle_alpha   90.00
_cell.angle_beta   90.00
_cell.angle_gamma   90.00
#
_symmetry.space_group_name_H-M   'P 1'
#
loop_
_entity.id
_entity.type
_entity.pdbx_description
1 polymer ?
#
loop_
_entity_poly.entity_id
_entity_poly.type
_entity_poly.pdbx_seq_one_letter_code
_entity_poly.pdbx_strand_id
1 'polypeptide(L)'
;MGQLVVSEMVSLDGVMQGPGGPEEDTEGGFKHGGWQAPLLDEESLSLITMDIGRMDALLLGRKTYDIFAAYWPKATTNKEIADKLNSATKYVASRSRRRLEWNNSSLIQGDLPKEVARIKQKTLLALRRSPKARFTWRTTAPGSPSTATCPSRAERTKLL
;
A
#
# COMPACT_ATOMS: atom_id res chain seq x y z
N MET A 1 5.31 13.27 8.41
CA MET A 1 3.98 13.41 7.77
C MET A 1 3.78 12.18 6.91
N GLY A 2 2.56 11.61 6.81
CA GLY A 2 2.32 10.49 5.90
C GLY A 2 2.61 10.91 4.45
N GLN A 3 3.18 10.00 3.65
CA GLN A 3 3.45 10.24 2.23
C GLN A 3 2.23 9.80 1.40
N LEU A 4 1.94 10.55 0.34
CA LEU A 4 1.01 10.11 -0.69
C LEU A 4 1.87 9.58 -1.83
N VAL A 5 1.76 8.28 -2.09
CA VAL A 5 2.47 7.59 -3.16
C VAL A 5 1.45 7.22 -4.22
N VAL A 6 1.80 7.47 -5.48
CA VAL A 6 1.01 7.05 -6.64
C VAL A 6 1.77 5.90 -7.27
N SER A 7 1.12 4.73 -7.32
CA SER A 7 1.64 3.54 -7.98
C SER A 7 0.65 3.18 -9.08
N GLU A 8 1.11 3.24 -10.32
CA GLU A 8 0.27 3.11 -11.50
C GLU A 8 0.92 2.20 -12.54
N MET A 9 0.08 1.48 -13.27
CA MET A 9 0.44 0.75 -14.48
C MET A 9 0.01 1.62 -15.66
N VAL A 10 0.96 1.93 -16.54
CA VAL A 10 0.72 2.82 -17.67
C VAL A 10 1.41 2.27 -18.92
N SER A 11 0.70 2.28 -20.05
CA SER A 11 1.28 1.97 -21.35
C SER A 11 2.21 3.10 -21.82
N LEU A 12 2.99 2.84 -22.87
CA LEU A 12 3.91 3.83 -23.44
C LEU A 12 3.20 5.10 -23.94
N ASP A 13 1.97 4.95 -24.44
CA ASP A 13 1.11 6.03 -24.92
C ASP A 13 0.21 6.63 -23.82
N GLY A 14 0.40 6.25 -22.55
CA GLY A 14 -0.24 6.90 -21.40
C GLY A 14 -1.57 6.29 -20.95
N VAL A 15 -1.90 5.08 -21.38
CA VAL A 15 -3.16 4.39 -21.04
C VAL A 15 -3.02 3.63 -19.71
N MET A 16 -3.95 3.88 -18.79
CA MET A 16 -4.06 3.19 -17.49
C MET A 16 -5.34 2.34 -17.37
N GLN A 17 -6.21 2.37 -18.40
CA GLN A 17 -7.52 1.71 -18.39
C GLN A 17 -7.37 0.20 -18.59
N GLY A 18 -8.06 -0.58 -17.75
CA GLY A 18 -8.18 -2.04 -17.86
C GLY A 18 -6.85 -2.81 -17.96
N PRO A 19 -5.87 -2.61 -17.06
CA PRO A 19 -4.59 -3.31 -17.14
C PRO A 19 -4.70 -4.82 -16.85
N GLY A 20 -5.57 -5.24 -15.92
CA GLY A 20 -5.64 -6.61 -15.44
C GLY A 20 -6.43 -7.56 -16.32
N GLY A 21 -7.75 -7.41 -16.36
CA GLY A 21 -8.66 -8.31 -17.09
C GLY A 21 -9.11 -7.77 -18.46
N PRO A 22 -9.34 -8.62 -19.47
CA PRO A 22 -9.89 -8.21 -20.77
C PRO A 22 -11.18 -7.39 -20.67
N GLU A 23 -12.03 -7.69 -19.69
CA GLU A 23 -13.33 -7.07 -19.45
C GLU A 23 -13.34 -6.11 -18.23
N GLU A 24 -12.17 -5.74 -17.70
CA GLU A 24 -12.07 -4.97 -16.46
C GLU A 24 -12.69 -3.56 -16.56
N ASP A 25 -12.49 -2.87 -17.68
CA ASP A 25 -13.05 -1.55 -17.96
C ASP A 25 -13.16 -1.30 -19.46
N THR A 26 -14.34 -1.59 -20.03
CA THR A 26 -14.63 -1.43 -21.47
C THR A 26 -15.28 -0.08 -21.81
N GLU A 27 -15.31 0.87 -20.85
CA GLU A 27 -15.92 2.19 -21.07
C GLU A 27 -15.30 2.90 -22.28
N GLY A 28 -16.13 3.63 -23.03
CA GLY A 28 -15.72 4.30 -24.26
C GLY A 28 -15.46 3.34 -25.43
N GLY A 29 -15.82 2.05 -25.30
CA GLY A 29 -15.54 1.04 -26.31
C GLY A 29 -14.07 0.62 -26.32
N PHE A 30 -13.38 0.72 -25.18
CA PHE A 30 -11.99 0.32 -25.04
C PHE A 30 -11.83 -1.19 -25.28
N LYS A 31 -11.00 -1.55 -26.27
CA LYS A 31 -10.84 -2.94 -26.75
C LYS A 31 -9.55 -3.63 -26.29
N HIS A 32 -8.72 -2.91 -25.54
CA HIS A 32 -7.38 -3.38 -25.17
C HIS A 32 -7.28 -3.73 -23.68
N GLY A 33 -8.39 -4.15 -23.06
CA GLY A 33 -8.36 -4.63 -21.68
C GLY A 33 -7.41 -5.82 -21.50
N GLY A 34 -6.86 -5.96 -20.30
CA GLY A 34 -5.94 -7.03 -19.94
C GLY A 34 -4.55 -6.89 -20.56
N TRP A 35 -4.17 -5.69 -21.01
CA TRP A 35 -2.89 -5.46 -21.69
C TRP A 35 -1.66 -5.73 -20.80
N GLN A 36 -1.79 -5.66 -19.47
CA GLN A 36 -0.69 -5.90 -18.55
C GLN A 36 -0.49 -7.40 -18.27
N ALA A 37 -1.57 -8.17 -18.17
CA ALA A 37 -1.53 -9.58 -17.78
C ALA A 37 -0.52 -10.46 -18.55
N PRO A 38 -0.38 -10.37 -19.89
CA PRO A 38 0.60 -11.18 -20.62
C PRO A 38 2.06 -10.73 -20.43
N LEU A 39 2.30 -9.55 -19.84
CA LEU A 39 3.62 -8.96 -19.65
C LEU A 39 4.15 -9.10 -18.22
N LEU A 40 3.33 -9.62 -17.30
CA LEU A 40 3.68 -9.70 -15.90
C LEU A 40 4.63 -10.88 -15.63
N ASP A 41 5.86 -10.58 -15.24
CA ASP A 41 6.86 -11.55 -14.81
C ASP A 41 7.03 -11.58 -13.27
N GLU A 42 7.88 -12.49 -12.79
CA GLU A 42 8.11 -12.70 -11.36
C GLU A 42 8.74 -11.47 -10.68
N GLU A 43 9.65 -10.79 -11.36
CA GLU A 43 10.29 -9.57 -10.84
C GLU A 43 9.26 -8.44 -10.69
N SER A 44 8.44 -8.22 -11.71
CA SER A 44 7.35 -7.24 -11.68
C SER A 44 6.36 -7.54 -10.57
N LEU A 45 5.94 -8.81 -10.42
CA LEU A 45 5.01 -9.22 -9.38
C LEU A 45 5.62 -9.03 -7.97
N SER A 46 6.91 -9.31 -7.80
CA SER A 46 7.64 -9.09 -6.54
C SER A 46 7.67 -7.61 -6.16
N LEU A 47 7.96 -6.72 -7.12
CA LEU A 47 7.94 -5.27 -6.91
C LEU A 47 6.55 -4.75 -6.54
N ILE A 48 5.51 -5.20 -7.24
CA ILE A 48 4.10 -4.85 -6.93
C ILE A 48 3.74 -5.32 -5.51
N THR A 49 4.08 -6.56 -5.16
CA THR A 49 3.78 -7.13 -3.85
C THR A 49 4.50 -6.35 -2.74
N MET A 50 5.76 -5.99 -2.94
CA MET A 50 6.54 -5.18 -2.01
C MET A 50 5.92 -3.79 -1.82
N ASP A 51 5.53 -3.12 -2.90
CA ASP A 51 4.96 -1.77 -2.85
C ASP A 51 3.61 -1.77 -2.12
N ILE A 52 2.72 -2.69 -2.48
CA ILE A 52 1.43 -2.89 -1.81
C ILE A 52 1.65 -3.26 -0.33
N GLY A 53 2.64 -4.08 -0.01
CA GLY A 53 2.97 -4.47 1.37
C GLY A 53 3.30 -3.28 2.29
N ARG A 54 3.91 -2.23 1.74
CA ARG A 54 4.33 -1.02 2.48
C ARG A 54 3.21 -0.02 2.71
N MET A 55 2.08 -0.12 2.01
CA MET A 55 1.00 0.84 2.15
C MET A 55 0.26 0.69 3.50
N ASP A 56 -0.15 1.80 4.09
CA ASP A 56 -1.01 1.81 5.28
C ASP A 56 -2.51 1.93 4.93
N ALA A 57 -2.81 2.61 3.83
CA ALA A 57 -4.15 2.89 3.37
C ALA A 57 -4.18 3.14 1.86
N LEU A 58 -5.35 2.95 1.26
CA LEU A 58 -5.64 3.27 -0.13
C LEU A 58 -6.46 4.55 -0.24
N LEU A 59 -6.13 5.37 -1.23
CA LEU A 59 -6.97 6.47 -1.70
C LEU A 59 -7.37 6.14 -3.14
N LEU A 60 -8.67 5.95 -3.38
CA LEU A 60 -9.20 5.51 -4.67
C LEU A 60 -10.25 6.48 -5.19
N GLY A 61 -10.31 6.64 -6.51
CA GLY A 61 -11.50 7.16 -7.17
C GLY A 61 -12.63 6.13 -7.17
N ARG A 62 -13.87 6.57 -7.44
CA ARG A 62 -15.05 5.68 -7.41
C ARG A 62 -14.92 4.47 -8.35
N LYS A 63 -14.47 4.68 -9.59
CA LYS A 63 -14.37 3.62 -10.60
C LYS A 63 -13.37 2.55 -10.19
N THR A 64 -12.14 2.93 -9.87
CA THR A 64 -11.10 2.01 -9.39
C THR A 64 -11.57 1.26 -8.14
N TYR A 65 -12.27 1.93 -7.23
CA TYR A 65 -12.88 1.28 -6.08
C TYR A 65 -13.87 0.18 -6.48
N ASP A 66 -14.79 0.45 -7.42
CA ASP A 66 -15.80 -0.52 -7.84
C ASP A 66 -15.15 -1.74 -8.51
N ILE A 67 -14.13 -1.53 -9.36
CA ILE A 67 -13.34 -2.60 -9.98
C ILE A 67 -12.65 -3.46 -8.91
N PHE A 68 -11.95 -2.81 -7.97
CA PHE A 68 -11.19 -3.50 -6.94
C PHE A 68 -12.12 -4.25 -5.96
N ALA A 69 -13.23 -3.64 -5.57
CA ALA A 69 -14.24 -4.23 -4.69
C ALA A 69 -14.92 -5.45 -5.32
N ALA A 70 -15.03 -5.51 -6.65
CA ALA A 70 -15.59 -6.66 -7.36
C ALA A 70 -14.63 -7.86 -7.38
N TYR A 71 -13.31 -7.62 -7.39
CA TYR A 71 -12.27 -8.62 -7.57
C TYR A 71 -11.62 -9.09 -6.26
N TRP A 72 -10.98 -8.19 -5.50
CA TRP A 72 -10.06 -8.55 -4.41
C TRP A 72 -10.67 -9.32 -3.23
N PRO A 73 -11.94 -9.13 -2.84
CA PRO A 73 -12.57 -9.97 -1.82
C PRO A 73 -12.69 -11.45 -2.20
N LYS A 74 -12.62 -11.77 -3.50
CA LYS A 74 -12.83 -13.12 -4.06
C LYS A 74 -11.57 -13.68 -4.72
N ALA A 75 -10.48 -12.90 -4.75
CA ALA A 75 -9.25 -13.29 -5.41
C ALA A 75 -8.63 -14.53 -4.73
N THR A 76 -8.39 -15.57 -5.51
CA THR A 76 -7.72 -16.81 -5.06
C THR A 76 -6.24 -16.82 -5.40
N THR A 77 -5.80 -15.94 -6.30
CA THR A 77 -4.41 -15.71 -6.69
C THR A 77 -3.83 -14.51 -5.94
N ASN A 78 -2.50 -14.40 -5.89
CA ASN A 78 -1.79 -13.28 -5.27
C ASN A 78 -2.27 -13.00 -3.84
N LYS A 79 -2.36 -14.06 -3.03
CA LYS A 79 -3.00 -14.02 -1.70
C LYS A 79 -2.43 -12.93 -0.79
N GLU A 80 -1.13 -12.69 -0.82
CA GLU A 80 -0.50 -11.64 -0.02
C GLU A 80 -1.01 -10.23 -0.40
N ILE A 81 -1.13 -9.96 -1.71
CA ILE A 81 -1.72 -8.73 -2.22
C ILE A 81 -3.19 -8.63 -1.79
N ALA A 82 -3.96 -9.71 -1.99
CA ALA A 82 -5.38 -9.74 -1.64
C ALA A 82 -5.60 -9.49 -0.13
N ASP A 83 -4.86 -10.19 0.74
CA ASP A 83 -4.94 -10.02 2.19
C ASP A 83 -4.60 -8.58 2.61
N LYS A 84 -3.55 -8.00 2.01
CA LYS A 84 -3.13 -6.62 2.30
C LYS A 84 -4.18 -5.60 1.85
N LEU A 85 -4.72 -5.73 0.65
CA LEU A 85 -5.77 -4.84 0.13
C LEU A 85 -7.07 -4.98 0.94
N ASN A 86 -7.47 -6.21 1.25
CA ASN A 86 -8.68 -6.48 2.04
C ASN A 86 -8.55 -5.92 3.46
N SER A 87 -7.40 -6.02 4.12
CA SER A 87 -7.19 -5.48 5.46
C SER A 87 -7.00 -3.94 5.50
N ALA A 88 -6.47 -3.33 4.45
CA ALA A 88 -6.16 -1.90 4.43
C ALA A 88 -7.38 -0.99 4.62
N THR A 89 -7.17 0.17 5.23
CA THR A 89 -8.16 1.26 5.24
C THR A 89 -8.27 1.86 3.85
N LYS A 90 -9.50 2.13 3.37
CA LYS A 90 -9.77 2.63 2.02
C LYS A 90 -10.54 3.94 2.11
N TYR A 91 -10.02 4.97 1.47
CA TYR A 91 -10.67 6.25 1.32
C TYR A 91 -11.11 6.40 -0.14
N VAL A 92 -12.40 6.63 -0.37
CA VAL A 92 -12.96 6.68 -1.71
C VAL A 92 -13.40 8.11 -2.01
N ALA A 93 -12.71 8.78 -2.92
CA ALA A 93 -13.10 10.09 -3.42
C ALA A 93 -14.21 9.92 -4.47
N SER A 94 -15.41 10.38 -4.15
CA SER A 94 -16.54 10.31 -5.07
C SER A 94 -17.55 11.43 -4.80
N ARG A 95 -18.18 11.90 -5.88
CA ARG A 95 -19.35 12.80 -5.79
C ARG A 95 -20.65 12.04 -5.50
N SER A 96 -20.69 10.74 -5.79
CA SER A 96 -21.85 9.90 -5.51
C SER A 96 -21.91 9.50 -4.04
N ARG A 97 -23.13 9.40 -3.49
CA ARG A 97 -23.38 8.89 -2.12
C ARG A 97 -23.71 7.39 -2.08
N ARG A 98 -23.34 6.65 -3.13
CA ARG A 98 -23.58 5.20 -3.21
C ARG A 98 -22.80 4.49 -2.11
N ARG A 99 -23.41 3.43 -1.55
CA ARG A 99 -22.79 2.61 -0.50
C ARG A 99 -21.46 2.00 -0.99
N LEU A 100 -20.57 1.77 -0.03
CA LEU A 100 -19.27 1.12 -0.20
C LEU A 100 -19.39 -0.25 0.49
N GLU A 101 -19.34 -1.33 -0.27
CA GLU A 101 -19.53 -2.69 0.24
C GLU A 101 -18.23 -3.36 0.70
N TRP A 102 -17.10 -2.95 0.12
CA TRP A 102 -15.81 -3.48 0.48
C TRP A 102 -15.42 -3.00 1.88
N ASN A 103 -14.96 -3.93 2.73
CA ASN A 103 -14.65 -3.65 4.12
C ASN A 103 -13.57 -2.57 4.28
N ASN A 104 -13.60 -1.89 5.44
CA ASN A 104 -12.70 -0.80 5.80
C ASN A 104 -12.74 0.41 4.85
N SER A 105 -13.86 0.63 4.16
CA SER A 105 -14.04 1.73 3.21
C SER A 105 -14.77 2.93 3.81
N SER A 106 -14.31 4.13 3.49
CA SER A 106 -14.92 5.39 3.90
C SER A 106 -14.99 6.35 2.71
N LEU A 107 -16.15 6.98 2.52
CA LEU A 107 -16.35 7.96 1.47
C LEU A 107 -15.73 9.31 1.87
N ILE A 108 -14.91 9.89 0.99
CA ILE A 108 -14.49 11.29 1.11
C ILE A 108 -15.53 12.16 0.40
N GLN A 109 -16.08 13.13 1.12
CA GLN A 109 -17.02 14.11 0.61
C GLN A 109 -16.49 15.53 0.83
N GLY A 110 -16.78 16.43 -0.11
CA GLY A 110 -16.39 17.85 0.00
C GLY A 110 -14.97 18.12 -0.50
N ASP A 111 -14.21 18.90 0.28
CA ASP A 111 -12.87 19.39 -0.07
C ASP A 111 -11.82 18.26 0.02
N LEU A 112 -11.52 17.67 -1.14
CA LEU A 112 -10.58 16.56 -1.25
C LEU A 112 -9.15 16.94 -0.80
N PRO A 113 -8.54 18.05 -1.27
CA PRO A 113 -7.23 18.49 -0.76
C PRO A 113 -7.15 18.57 0.77
N LYS A 114 -8.17 19.16 1.40
CA LYS A 114 -8.23 19.27 2.88
C LYS A 114 -8.33 17.91 3.55
N GLU A 115 -9.16 17.01 3.05
CA GLU A 115 -9.30 15.66 3.60
C GLU A 115 -8.03 14.82 3.41
N VAL A 116 -7.37 14.91 2.26
CA VAL A 116 -6.07 14.23 2.03
C VAL A 116 -5.01 14.74 3.00
N ALA A 117 -4.93 16.06 3.22
CA ALA A 117 -4.01 16.64 4.20
C ALA A 117 -4.26 16.10 5.62
N ARG A 118 -5.54 16.01 6.02
CA ARG A 118 -5.95 15.45 7.32
C ARG A 118 -5.58 13.96 7.43
N ILE A 119 -5.79 13.16 6.38
CA ILE A 119 -5.43 11.75 6.35
C ILE A 119 -3.91 11.57 6.51
N LYS A 120 -3.10 12.34 5.77
CA LYS A 120 -1.63 12.31 5.89
C LYS A 120 -1.14 12.64 7.30
N GLN A 121 -1.85 13.50 8.03
CA GLN A 121 -1.55 13.80 9.43
C GLN A 121 -1.95 12.65 10.37
N LYS A 122 -3.15 12.07 10.19
CA LYS A 122 -3.67 10.97 11.01
C LYS A 122 -2.79 9.72 10.94
N THR A 123 -2.34 9.32 9.74
CA THR A 123 -1.49 8.14 9.55
C THR A 123 -0.14 8.29 10.24
N LEU A 124 0.44 9.51 10.25
CA LEU A 124 1.66 9.80 11.00
C LEU A 124 1.49 9.61 12.52
N LEU A 125 0.33 10.03 13.04
CA LEU A 125 0.00 9.92 14.47
C LEU A 125 -0.23 8.47 14.91
N ALA A 126 -0.78 7.63 14.03
CA ALA A 126 -0.93 6.19 14.28
C ALA A 126 0.44 5.50 14.39
N LEU A 127 1.37 5.78 13.47
CA LEU A 127 2.73 5.23 13.50
C LEU A 127 3.53 5.64 14.74
N ARG A 128 3.35 6.88 15.23
CA ARG A 128 4.01 7.36 16.45
C ARG A 128 3.49 6.72 17.75
N ARG A 129 2.29 6.14 17.73
CA ARG A 129 1.65 5.53 18.90
C ARG A 129 1.83 4.01 18.97
N SER A 130 2.36 3.38 17.91
CA SER A 130 2.71 1.96 17.90
C SER A 130 3.97 1.71 18.75
N PRO A 131 3.93 0.89 19.82
CA PRO A 131 5.08 0.62 20.70
C PRO A 131 6.28 -0.01 19.98
N LYS A 132 6.07 -0.60 18.80
CA LYS A 132 7.10 -1.20 17.94
C LYS A 132 7.92 -0.18 17.11
N ALA A 133 7.54 1.10 17.08
CA ALA A 133 8.24 2.14 16.32
C ALA A 133 9.21 2.98 17.17
N ARG A 134 9.62 2.49 18.35
CA ARG A 134 10.65 3.13 19.18
C ARG A 134 12.05 2.76 18.67
N PHE A 135 12.36 3.11 17.43
CA PHE A 135 13.74 3.23 16.97
C PHE A 135 14.25 4.59 17.45
N THR A 136 14.85 4.60 18.64
CA THR A 136 15.62 5.76 19.10
C THR A 136 16.88 5.85 18.26
N TRP A 137 16.91 6.76 17.28
CA TRP A 137 18.19 7.26 16.81
C TRP A 137 18.82 7.99 17.99
N ARG A 138 19.97 7.51 18.46
CA ARG A 138 20.89 8.30 19.27
C ARG A 138 21.92 8.81 18.27
N THR A 139 21.87 10.09 17.91
CA THR A 139 22.99 10.71 17.18
C THR A 139 24.18 10.71 18.14
N THR A 140 25.07 9.75 18.00
CA THR A 140 26.45 9.95 18.43
C THR A 140 27.08 10.90 17.43
N ALA A 141 27.24 12.16 17.83
CA ALA A 141 28.14 13.09 17.17
C ALA A 141 29.56 12.48 17.18
N PRO A 142 30.34 12.63 16.10
CA PRO A 142 31.69 12.07 16.04
C PRO A 142 32.65 12.98 16.85
N GLY A 143 33.30 12.42 17.87
CA GLY A 143 34.41 13.08 18.54
C GLY A 143 34.61 12.69 20.00
N SER A 144 35.24 11.53 20.26
CA SER A 144 36.34 11.35 21.23
C SER A 144 36.63 9.85 21.43
N PRO A 145 37.90 9.44 21.56
CA PRO A 145 38.29 8.05 21.65
C PRO A 145 38.13 7.55 23.10
N SER A 146 37.41 6.45 23.29
CA SER A 146 37.48 5.69 24.53
C SER A 146 37.53 4.21 24.20
N THR A 147 38.63 3.60 24.64
CA THR A 147 39.00 2.20 24.57
C THR A 147 37.85 1.25 24.89
N ALA A 148 37.46 0.44 23.92
CA ALA A 148 36.61 -0.73 24.13
C ALA A 148 37.49 -1.94 24.50
N THR A 149 37.55 -2.25 25.79
CA THR A 149 38.06 -3.53 26.27
C THR A 149 36.97 -4.58 26.02
N CYS A 150 37.30 -5.59 25.22
CA CYS A 150 36.46 -6.75 24.96
C CYS A 150 36.77 -7.83 26.02
N PRO A 151 35.79 -8.34 26.79
CA PRO A 151 35.99 -9.61 27.50
C PRO A 151 35.60 -10.77 26.58
N SER A 152 36.56 -11.67 26.44
CA SER A 152 36.52 -12.94 25.73
C SER A 152 35.46 -13.92 26.24
N ARG A 153 34.80 -14.57 25.27
CA ARG A 153 34.56 -16.03 25.09
C ARG A 153 34.51 -16.98 26.32
N ALA A 154 33.52 -17.88 26.22
CA ALA A 154 33.22 -19.10 27.01
C ALA A 154 32.25 -18.84 28.18
N GLU A 155 31.18 -19.62 28.40
CA GLU A 155 31.09 -21.07 28.40
C GLU A 155 29.72 -21.65 27.96
N ARG A 156 29.76 -22.95 27.65
CA ARG A 156 28.64 -23.88 27.48
C ARG A 156 27.87 -24.04 28.79
N THR A 157 26.54 -24.21 28.72
CA THR A 157 25.87 -25.30 29.44
C THR A 157 24.50 -25.65 28.85
N LYS A 158 24.20 -26.93 28.90
CA LYS A 158 22.99 -27.65 28.45
C LYS A 158 22.16 -28.01 29.70
N LEU A 159 20.89 -28.39 29.49
CA LEU A 159 19.88 -28.97 30.41
C LEU A 159 19.02 -27.89 31.11
N LEU A 160 17.68 -27.92 31.05
CA LEU A 160 16.69 -28.96 30.72
C LEU A 160 15.75 -28.54 29.59
#